data_AF-A0A7R8XJ15-F1
#
_entry.id   AF-A0A7R8XJ15-F1
#
_cell.length_a   1.000
_cell.length_b   1.000
_cell.length_c   1.000
_cell.angle_alpha   90.00
_cell.angle_beta   90.00
_cell.angle_gamma   90.00
#
_symmetry.space_group_name_H-M   'P 1'
#
loop_
_entity.id
_entity.type
_entity.pdbx_description
1 polymer ?
#
loop_
_entity_poly.entity_id
_entity_poly.type
_entity_poly.pdbx_seq_one_letter_code
_entity_poly.pdbx_strand_id
1 'polypeptide(L)'
;MTHDLTTRLIYGAISAIGNVNVHPDGAVLPAGVPVCKLAIESWHVGTLPWFSATSTLGLLGGGVQIGGSRRTTPSSTSDVQLILDKSFRDPEWDYDFTNFRDTTAFYRGGQRYYRPCGWKRYAIKVKGVYESDAWLGPPGARHESDVDEWPVSYHGTSFDNAKSIAAHRYLVSKVKRDKYGRGIYSTPDTNIAKLYASTFNHDGKTYQAMLQNRINMKKTRFISHENYFVTEDEDSIRMYGILIREVLVHEEYSSRDSCTFL
;
A
#
# COMPACT_ATOMS: atom_id res chain seq x y z
N MET A 1 -68.91 25.35 18.14
CA MET A 1 -68.43 23.97 17.98
C MET A 1 -66.90 24.05 18.05
N THR A 2 -66.35 23.96 19.26
CA THR A 2 -65.80 22.69 19.83
C THR A 2 -64.55 22.28 19.05
N HIS A 3 -63.34 22.13 19.57
CA HIS A 3 -62.73 22.04 20.91
C HIS A 3 -61.21 22.25 20.64
N ASP A 4 -60.43 22.99 21.45
CA ASP A 4 -59.64 22.45 22.60
C ASP A 4 -58.38 21.69 22.10
N LEU A 5 -57.11 21.85 22.54
CA LEU A 5 -56.44 22.32 23.76
C LEU A 5 -55.02 22.82 23.35
N THR A 6 -54.54 24.04 23.67
CA THR A 6 -53.78 24.42 24.90
C THR A 6 -52.78 23.37 25.40
N THR A 7 -51.47 23.63 25.36
CA THR A 7 -50.61 24.01 26.51
C THR A 7 -49.20 24.32 25.96
N ARG A 8 -48.66 25.56 25.94
CA ARG A 8 -48.06 26.44 26.98
C ARG A 8 -46.73 25.95 27.59
N LEU A 9 -45.82 26.94 27.74
CA LEU A 9 -44.60 27.04 28.57
C LEU A 9 -43.29 26.58 27.88
N ILE A 10 -42.39 27.46 27.39
CA ILE A 10 -41.63 28.61 27.96
C ILE A 10 -40.47 28.18 28.89
N TYR A 11 -39.28 28.75 28.62
CA TYR A 11 -38.02 28.82 29.38
C TYR A 11 -37.16 27.53 29.38
N GLY A 12 -35.84 27.59 29.24
CA GLY A 12 -34.92 28.72 29.21
C GLY A 12 -33.49 28.24 28.91
N ALA A 13 -32.62 29.20 28.64
CA ALA A 13 -31.17 29.00 28.71
C ALA A 13 -30.75 28.70 30.15
N ILE A 14 -29.77 27.82 30.35
CA ILE A 14 -28.62 27.98 31.27
C ILE A 14 -27.66 26.79 31.08
N SER A 15 -26.40 27.17 31.19
CA SER A 15 -25.10 26.53 31.08
C SER A 15 -24.87 25.16 31.75
N ALA A 16 -23.66 24.65 31.43
CA ALA A 16 -22.87 23.61 32.08
C ALA A 16 -23.04 22.22 31.42
N ILE A 17 -22.04 21.36 31.27
CA ILE A 17 -20.78 21.16 32.00
C ILE A 17 -19.80 20.56 30.97
N GLY A 18 -18.51 20.92 31.06
CA GLY A 18 -17.46 20.28 30.27
C GLY A 18 -17.38 18.78 30.55
N ASN A 19 -17.41 17.96 29.50
CA ASN A 19 -17.02 16.56 29.60
C ASN A 19 -15.55 16.44 29.20
N VAL A 20 -14.71 16.49 30.22
CA VAL A 20 -13.34 15.99 30.17
C VAL A 20 -13.44 14.46 30.11
N ASN A 21 -13.02 13.85 29.00
CA ASN A 21 -12.76 12.41 29.00
C ASN A 21 -11.43 12.18 29.70
N VAL A 22 -11.49 11.82 30.98
CA VAL A 22 -10.35 11.36 31.76
C VAL A 22 -10.14 9.88 31.46
N HIS A 23 -8.98 9.53 30.90
CA HIS A 23 -8.49 8.15 30.88
C HIS A 23 -7.94 7.82 32.29
N PRO A 24 -7.96 6.57 32.78
CA PRO A 24 -7.57 6.24 34.15
C PRO A 24 -6.12 6.55 34.53
N ASP A 25 -5.26 6.92 33.57
CA ASP A 25 -3.81 7.10 33.78
C ASP A 25 -3.31 8.50 33.37
N GLY A 26 -3.99 9.57 33.82
CA GLY A 26 -3.36 10.87 34.13
C GLY A 26 -2.48 11.60 33.09
N ALA A 27 -2.53 11.29 31.79
CA ALA A 27 -1.72 11.98 30.77
C ALA A 27 -2.57 12.92 29.88
N VAL A 28 -2.28 14.22 29.95
CA VAL A 28 -2.84 15.24 29.05
C VAL A 28 -1.98 15.32 27.79
N LEU A 29 -2.55 15.04 26.62
CA LEU A 29 -1.88 15.24 25.33
C LEU A 29 -2.09 16.68 24.83
N PRO A 30 -1.07 17.34 24.25
CA PRO A 30 -1.23 18.66 23.66
C PRO A 30 -2.08 18.59 22.38
N ALA A 31 -2.96 19.58 22.21
CA ALA A 31 -3.81 19.72 21.03
C ALA A 31 -2.97 19.94 19.75
N GLY A 32 -3.23 19.16 18.69
CA GLY A 32 -2.65 19.40 17.37
C GLY A 32 -2.03 18.21 16.62
N VAL A 33 -2.16 16.97 17.11
CA VAL A 33 -1.65 15.78 16.40
C VAL A 33 -2.80 15.08 15.65
N PRO A 34 -2.72 14.87 14.32
CA PRO A 34 -3.69 14.03 13.63
C PRO A 34 -3.55 12.57 14.07
N VAL A 35 -4.61 12.07 14.69
CA VAL A 35 -4.75 10.67 15.10
C VAL A 35 -4.87 9.80 13.85
N CYS A 36 -3.87 8.95 13.58
CA CYS A 36 -4.03 7.64 12.93
C CYS A 36 -2.69 6.86 12.97
N LYS A 37 -2.28 6.44 14.17
CA LYS A 37 -1.45 5.25 14.37
C LYS A 37 -2.10 4.48 15.52
N LEU A 38 -3.17 3.74 15.20
CA LEU A 38 -3.71 2.76 16.14
C LEU A 38 -3.07 1.42 15.84
N ALA A 39 -2.32 0.96 16.83
CA ALA A 39 -1.69 -0.34 16.91
C ALA A 39 -2.73 -1.45 16.74
N ILE A 40 -2.33 -2.54 16.08
CA ILE A 40 -3.04 -3.82 16.17
C ILE A 40 -2.17 -4.70 17.05
N GLU A 41 -2.67 -4.96 18.26
CA GLU A 41 -2.16 -5.95 19.19
C GLU A 41 -2.45 -7.35 18.64
N SER A 42 -1.42 -8.21 18.59
CA SER A 42 -1.56 -9.62 18.28
C SER A 42 -1.80 -10.43 19.56
N TRP A 43 -2.92 -11.14 19.58
CA TRP A 43 -3.26 -12.10 20.62
C TRP A 43 -2.29 -13.28 20.62
N HIS A 44 -1.62 -13.51 21.75
CA HIS A 44 -0.88 -14.74 22.02
C HIS A 44 -1.81 -15.73 22.74
N VAL A 45 -1.85 -16.98 22.26
CA VAL A 45 -2.40 -18.10 23.02
C VAL A 45 -1.35 -19.23 23.06
N GLY A 46 -0.95 -19.56 24.29
CA GLY A 46 -0.30 -20.76 24.86
C GLY A 46 0.55 -21.73 24.03
N THR A 47 1.82 -22.01 24.38
CA THR A 47 2.32 -23.00 25.39
C THR A 47 2.14 -24.48 24.95
N LEU A 48 3.08 -25.45 24.93
CA LEU A 48 4.41 -25.77 25.54
C LEU A 48 5.06 -26.97 24.71
N PRO A 49 6.02 -27.82 25.18
CA PRO A 49 7.48 -27.66 25.10
C PRO A 49 8.28 -28.91 24.59
N TRP A 50 9.62 -28.79 24.62
CA TRP A 50 10.68 -29.84 24.72
C TRP A 50 11.04 -30.74 23.53
N PHE A 51 12.31 -30.67 23.08
CA PHE A 51 13.39 -31.59 23.49
C PHE A 51 14.78 -31.01 23.14
N SER A 52 15.73 -31.20 24.07
CA SER A 52 17.16 -30.86 23.95
C SER A 52 17.93 -32.03 23.32
N ALA A 53 19.00 -31.74 22.58
CA ALA A 53 20.17 -32.61 22.53
C ALA A 53 21.43 -31.83 22.10
N THR A 54 22.41 -31.85 23.00
CA THR A 54 23.81 -31.48 22.83
C THR A 54 24.59 -32.58 22.09
N SER A 55 25.67 -32.24 21.38
CA SER A 55 27.02 -32.78 21.66
C SER A 55 28.10 -32.15 20.78
N THR A 56 29.29 -32.03 21.39
CA THR A 56 30.56 -31.43 20.96
C THR A 56 31.54 -32.43 20.31
N LEU A 57 32.69 -31.89 19.84
CA LEU A 57 33.96 -32.49 19.38
C LEU A 57 34.02 -32.93 17.89
N GLY A 58 35.09 -32.70 17.13
CA GLY A 58 36.46 -32.32 17.47
C GLY A 58 37.35 -31.98 16.25
N LEU A 59 38.64 -31.88 16.56
CA LEU A 59 39.75 -31.15 15.92
C LEU A 59 40.35 -31.69 14.60
N LEU A 60 41.07 -30.77 13.92
CA LEU A 60 42.33 -30.89 13.13
C LEU A 60 42.36 -31.47 11.71
N GLY A 61 42.99 -30.71 10.81
CA GLY A 61 43.59 -31.22 9.56
C GLY A 61 43.81 -30.12 8.50
N GLY A 62 45.05 -29.67 8.35
CA GLY A 62 45.44 -28.61 7.39
C GLY A 62 45.50 -29.06 5.93
N GLY A 63 45.62 -28.07 5.03
CA GLY A 63 45.88 -28.28 3.60
C GLY A 63 45.62 -27.02 2.78
N VAL A 64 46.69 -26.33 2.42
CA VAL A 64 46.70 -25.22 1.44
C VAL A 64 46.69 -25.80 0.04
N GLN A 65 45.76 -25.37 -0.84
CA GLN A 65 46.10 -25.09 -2.25
C GLN A 65 45.05 -24.22 -2.98
N ILE A 66 45.50 -23.00 -3.28
CA ILE A 66 45.46 -22.25 -4.55
C ILE A 66 44.30 -22.51 -5.54
N GLY A 67 43.62 -21.42 -5.90
CA GLY A 67 43.05 -21.24 -7.23
C GLY A 67 41.57 -21.60 -7.37
N GLY A 68 40.68 -20.67 -6.98
CA GLY A 68 39.25 -20.84 -7.18
C GLY A 68 38.57 -19.50 -7.43
N SER A 69 38.28 -19.23 -8.70
CA SER A 69 37.27 -18.32 -9.24
C SER A 69 36.46 -17.56 -8.18
N ARG A 70 36.52 -16.22 -8.24
CA ARG A 70 35.66 -15.32 -7.48
C ARG A 70 34.21 -15.70 -7.77
N ARG A 71 33.65 -16.56 -6.91
CA ARG A 71 32.23 -16.91 -6.88
C ARG A 71 31.53 -15.60 -6.58
N THR A 72 31.02 -14.95 -7.62
CA THR A 72 29.94 -14.00 -7.47
C THR A 72 28.82 -14.79 -6.81
N THR A 73 28.62 -14.54 -5.52
CA THR A 73 27.39 -14.95 -4.85
C THR A 73 26.24 -14.45 -5.71
N PRO A 74 25.23 -15.28 -6.04
CA PRO A 74 24.06 -14.78 -6.72
C PRO A 74 23.47 -13.71 -5.80
N SER A 75 23.45 -12.48 -6.31
CA SER A 75 22.69 -11.37 -5.73
C SER A 75 21.32 -11.90 -5.30
N SER A 76 20.94 -11.58 -4.07
CA SER A 76 19.75 -11.92 -3.27
C SER A 76 18.40 -11.74 -4.00
N THR A 77 18.21 -12.47 -5.09
CA THR A 77 17.04 -12.34 -5.96
C THR A 77 15.85 -13.14 -5.39
N SER A 78 16.02 -13.79 -4.24
CA SER A 78 15.02 -14.60 -3.53
C SER A 78 14.08 -13.82 -2.61
N ASP A 79 14.41 -12.62 -2.15
CA ASP A 79 13.92 -12.17 -0.83
C ASP A 79 12.63 -11.33 -0.86
N VAL A 80 11.83 -11.42 -1.93
CA VAL A 80 10.47 -10.85 -1.97
C VAL A 80 9.53 -11.70 -2.83
N GLN A 81 10.06 -12.63 -3.64
CA GLN A 81 9.23 -13.59 -4.35
C GLN A 81 8.45 -14.53 -3.41
N LEU A 82 8.74 -14.53 -2.11
CA LEU A 82 8.13 -15.46 -1.16
C LEU A 82 6.74 -15.05 -0.67
N ILE A 83 6.32 -13.79 -0.88
CA ILE A 83 5.23 -13.21 -0.07
C ILE A 83 3.84 -13.21 -0.75
N LEU A 84 3.77 -13.65 -2.00
CA LEU A 84 2.52 -13.82 -2.75
C LEU A 84 2.44 -15.24 -3.29
N ASP A 85 1.27 -15.87 -3.16
CA ASP A 85 1.02 -17.20 -3.72
C ASP A 85 1.36 -17.20 -5.21
N LYS A 86 2.15 -18.19 -5.64
CA LYS A 86 2.65 -18.30 -7.01
C LYS A 86 1.52 -18.37 -8.03
N SER A 87 0.34 -18.87 -7.65
CA SER A 87 -0.84 -18.97 -8.52
C SER A 87 -1.39 -17.62 -8.97
N PHE A 88 -1.19 -16.54 -8.20
CA PHE A 88 -1.64 -15.20 -8.55
C PHE A 88 -0.63 -14.40 -9.37
N ARG A 89 0.59 -14.91 -9.57
CA ARG A 89 1.66 -14.14 -10.20
C ARG A 89 1.75 -14.41 -11.70
N ASP A 90 2.29 -13.43 -12.39
CA ASP A 90 2.65 -13.53 -13.81
C ASP A 90 4.10 -13.09 -14.04
N PRO A 91 5.09 -13.89 -13.60
CA PRO A 91 6.48 -13.44 -13.48
C PRO A 91 7.14 -13.00 -14.79
N GLU A 92 6.61 -13.43 -15.94
CA GLU A 92 7.03 -12.96 -17.27
C GLU A 92 6.87 -11.44 -17.41
N TRP A 93 5.94 -10.87 -16.66
CA TRP A 93 5.63 -9.45 -16.66
C TRP A 93 6.18 -8.72 -15.43
N ASP A 94 7.03 -9.33 -14.62
CA ASP A 94 7.75 -8.61 -13.55
C ASP A 94 8.64 -7.51 -14.18
N TYR A 95 8.84 -6.42 -13.45
CA TYR A 95 9.72 -5.34 -13.93
C TYR A 95 10.40 -4.61 -12.78
N ASP A 96 11.71 -4.41 -12.90
CA ASP A 96 12.50 -3.76 -11.88
C ASP A 96 12.71 -2.27 -12.19
N PHE A 97 12.02 -1.38 -11.46
CA PHE A 97 12.21 0.06 -11.57
C PHE A 97 13.15 0.62 -10.48
N THR A 98 13.82 -0.23 -9.69
CA THR A 98 14.58 0.18 -8.49
C THR A 98 15.65 1.21 -8.80
N ASN A 99 16.45 0.96 -9.84
CA ASN A 99 17.54 1.84 -10.27
C ASN A 99 17.17 2.66 -11.52
N PHE A 100 15.88 2.86 -11.76
CA PHE A 100 15.37 3.49 -12.97
C PHE A 100 15.14 4.98 -12.77
N ARG A 101 15.59 5.81 -13.72
CA ARG A 101 15.22 7.23 -13.80
C ARG A 101 14.40 7.46 -15.06
N ASP A 102 13.20 8.02 -14.89
CA ASP A 102 12.34 8.33 -16.01
C ASP A 102 12.68 9.68 -16.62
N THR A 103 13.12 9.69 -17.87
CA THR A 103 13.42 10.91 -18.64
C THR A 103 12.44 11.14 -19.78
N THR A 104 11.46 10.24 -19.97
CA THR A 104 10.55 10.27 -21.11
C THR A 104 9.11 10.23 -20.65
N ALA A 105 8.21 10.89 -21.37
CA ALA A 105 6.78 10.79 -21.10
C ALA A 105 6.23 9.48 -21.67
N PHE A 106 5.36 8.84 -20.89
CA PHE A 106 4.59 7.67 -21.29
C PHE A 106 3.12 7.96 -21.02
N TYR A 107 2.24 7.43 -21.86
CA TYR A 107 0.79 7.60 -21.73
C TYR A 107 0.08 6.26 -21.73
N ARG A 108 -0.96 6.15 -20.91
CA ARG A 108 -1.80 4.97 -20.77
C ARG A 108 -3.24 5.44 -20.60
N GLY A 109 -4.15 4.96 -21.44
CA GLY A 109 -5.57 5.33 -21.41
C GLY A 109 -5.85 6.84 -21.48
N GLY A 110 -5.05 7.58 -22.25
CA GLY A 110 -5.16 9.03 -22.41
C GLY A 110 -4.63 9.85 -21.22
N GLN A 111 -3.99 9.20 -20.24
CA GLN A 111 -3.39 9.87 -19.08
C GLN A 111 -1.88 9.64 -19.03
N ARG A 112 -1.13 10.59 -18.48
CA ARG A 112 0.30 10.42 -18.27
C ARG A 112 0.54 9.29 -17.27
N TYR A 113 1.39 8.34 -17.67
CA TYR A 113 1.84 7.24 -16.84
C TYR A 113 3.19 7.61 -16.19
N TYR A 114 3.15 7.92 -14.91
CA TYR A 114 4.34 8.08 -14.09
C TYR A 114 4.84 6.70 -13.69
N ARG A 115 5.93 6.22 -14.30
CA ARG A 115 6.50 4.91 -13.97
C ARG A 115 6.95 4.89 -12.50
N PRO A 116 6.80 3.75 -11.80
CA PRO A 116 7.06 3.68 -10.37
C PRO A 116 8.57 3.54 -10.08
N CYS A 117 9.37 4.53 -10.48
CA CYS A 117 10.81 4.59 -10.24
C CYS A 117 11.12 4.41 -8.74
N GLY A 118 12.13 3.59 -8.43
CA GLY A 118 12.48 3.21 -7.06
C GLY A 118 11.71 2.01 -6.51
N TRP A 119 10.85 1.36 -7.31
CA TRP A 119 10.07 0.19 -6.90
C TRP A 119 10.34 -1.01 -7.80
N LYS A 120 10.27 -2.22 -7.23
CA LYS A 120 10.20 -3.46 -8.00
C LYS A 120 8.76 -3.90 -8.16
N ARG A 121 8.33 -4.11 -9.40
CA ARG A 121 6.99 -4.58 -9.73
C ARG A 121 6.97 -6.09 -9.87
N TYR A 122 6.09 -6.71 -9.10
CA TYR A 122 5.65 -8.09 -9.27
C TYR A 122 4.30 -8.10 -9.96
N ALA A 123 4.22 -8.71 -11.14
CA ALA A 123 3.00 -8.75 -11.92
C ALA A 123 2.01 -9.79 -11.39
N ILE A 124 0.73 -9.43 -11.49
CA ILE A 124 -0.39 -10.27 -11.06
C ILE A 124 -1.09 -10.79 -12.31
N LYS A 125 -1.43 -12.08 -12.31
CA LYS A 125 -2.09 -12.74 -13.43
C LYS A 125 -3.52 -12.25 -13.56
N VAL A 126 -3.77 -11.46 -14.60
CA VAL A 126 -5.05 -10.78 -14.84
C VAL A 126 -5.65 -11.04 -16.22
N LYS A 127 -4.89 -11.63 -17.15
CA LYS A 127 -5.39 -11.97 -18.48
C LYS A 127 -6.50 -13.01 -18.41
N GLY A 128 -7.62 -12.75 -19.07
CA GLY A 128 -8.81 -13.62 -19.06
C GLY A 128 -9.54 -13.68 -17.70
N VAL A 129 -9.21 -12.80 -16.76
CA VAL A 129 -9.87 -12.70 -15.44
C VAL A 129 -11.11 -11.79 -15.49
N TYR A 130 -11.13 -10.86 -16.44
CA TYR A 130 -12.21 -9.89 -16.67
C TYR A 130 -12.87 -10.13 -18.03
N GLU A 131 -13.94 -9.39 -18.33
CA GLU A 131 -14.73 -9.53 -19.56
C GLU A 131 -13.92 -9.28 -20.85
N SER A 132 -12.85 -8.50 -20.76
CA SER A 132 -11.92 -8.18 -21.85
C SER A 132 -10.55 -7.86 -21.25
N ASP A 133 -9.49 -7.97 -22.05
CA ASP A 133 -8.12 -7.57 -21.69
C ASP A 133 -7.72 -6.20 -22.29
N ALA A 134 -8.60 -5.54 -23.07
CA ALA A 134 -8.30 -4.27 -23.75
C ALA A 134 -7.85 -3.15 -22.78
N TRP A 135 -8.37 -3.15 -21.55
CA TRP A 135 -8.00 -2.22 -20.48
C TRP A 135 -6.51 -2.24 -20.10
N LEU A 136 -5.79 -3.35 -20.36
CA LEU A 136 -4.34 -3.43 -20.15
C LEU A 136 -3.55 -2.70 -21.24
N GLY A 137 -4.12 -2.58 -22.43
CA GLY A 137 -3.43 -2.20 -23.66
C GLY A 137 -2.41 -3.25 -24.14
N PRO A 138 -1.80 -3.04 -25.31
CA PRO A 138 -0.80 -3.94 -25.86
C PRO A 138 0.49 -3.89 -25.04
N PRO A 139 1.29 -4.96 -25.09
CA PRO A 139 2.53 -5.05 -24.34
C PRO A 139 3.61 -4.08 -24.88
N GLY A 140 4.65 -3.86 -24.06
CA GLY A 140 5.86 -3.16 -24.48
C GLY A 140 5.98 -1.70 -24.02
N ALA A 141 7.17 -1.14 -24.25
CA ALA A 141 7.52 0.24 -23.93
C ALA A 141 6.93 1.18 -24.99
N ARG A 142 5.65 1.51 -24.82
CA ARG A 142 4.91 2.44 -25.70
C ARG A 142 4.86 3.83 -25.12
N HIS A 143 5.09 4.85 -25.93
CA HIS A 143 4.92 6.24 -25.53
C HIS A 143 3.45 6.67 -25.54
N GLU A 144 2.64 6.10 -26.44
CA GLU A 144 1.23 6.47 -26.61
C GLU A 144 0.27 5.45 -25.99
N SER A 145 -0.97 5.91 -25.76
CA SER A 145 -2.09 5.08 -25.31
C SER A 145 -2.69 4.28 -26.46
N ASP A 146 -3.33 3.15 -26.13
CA ASP A 146 -4.20 2.44 -27.06
C ASP A 146 -5.69 2.77 -26.82
N VAL A 147 -6.54 2.46 -27.79
CA VAL A 147 -7.99 2.48 -27.66
C VAL A 147 -8.43 1.54 -26.55
N ASP A 148 -9.41 1.97 -25.76
CA ASP A 148 -9.97 1.25 -24.60
C ASP A 148 -8.98 0.88 -23.48
N GLU A 149 -7.71 1.26 -23.59
CA GLU A 149 -6.73 1.13 -22.53
C GLU A 149 -7.13 2.02 -21.34
N TRP A 150 -6.95 1.53 -20.12
CA TRP A 150 -7.26 2.27 -18.91
C TRP A 150 -6.00 2.96 -18.36
N PRO A 151 -6.13 4.18 -17.79
CA PRO A 151 -5.03 4.83 -17.08
C PRO A 151 -4.45 4.00 -15.94
N VAL A 152 -3.17 4.21 -15.67
CA VAL A 152 -2.49 3.61 -14.52
C VAL A 152 -2.73 4.47 -13.27
N SER A 153 -2.99 3.83 -12.13
CA SER A 153 -3.02 4.48 -10.83
C SER A 153 -2.40 3.60 -9.75
N TYR A 154 -2.16 4.19 -8.57
CA TYR A 154 -1.49 3.58 -7.44
C TYR A 154 -2.33 3.67 -6.18
N HIS A 155 -2.32 2.61 -5.37
CA HIS A 155 -3.03 2.55 -4.09
C HIS A 155 -2.08 2.04 -3.00
N GLY A 156 -1.67 2.91 -2.09
CA GLY A 156 -0.94 2.54 -0.88
C GLY A 156 -1.87 1.94 0.16
N THR A 157 -1.46 0.83 0.77
CA THR A 157 -2.20 0.15 1.83
C THR A 157 -1.26 -0.72 2.66
N SER A 158 -1.78 -1.47 3.64
CA SER A 158 -0.97 -2.47 4.35
C SER A 158 -0.68 -3.66 3.44
N PHE A 159 0.44 -4.35 3.71
CA PHE A 159 0.80 -5.51 2.90
C PHE A 159 -0.24 -6.65 2.97
N ASP A 160 -0.91 -6.83 4.11
CA ASP A 160 -2.02 -7.79 4.23
C ASP A 160 -3.25 -7.40 3.40
N ASN A 161 -3.58 -6.10 3.33
CA ASN A 161 -4.63 -5.63 2.44
C ASN A 161 -4.25 -5.83 0.98
N ALA A 162 -2.98 -5.61 0.62
CA ALA A 162 -2.48 -5.87 -0.73
C ALA A 162 -2.65 -7.35 -1.12
N LYS A 163 -2.30 -8.29 -0.23
CA LYS A 163 -2.56 -9.72 -0.42
C LYS A 163 -4.05 -10.04 -0.55
N SER A 164 -4.89 -9.47 0.32
CA SER A 164 -6.34 -9.67 0.25
C SER A 164 -6.93 -9.18 -1.07
N ILE A 165 -6.45 -8.05 -1.60
CA ILE A 165 -6.91 -7.51 -2.88
C ILE A 165 -6.41 -8.37 -4.04
N ALA A 166 -5.19 -8.91 -3.97
CA ALA A 166 -4.69 -9.87 -4.95
C ALA A 166 -5.54 -11.14 -5.04
N ALA A 167 -5.97 -11.67 -3.89
CA ALA A 167 -6.77 -12.88 -3.83
C ALA A 167 -8.26 -12.67 -4.14
N HIS A 168 -8.83 -11.52 -3.73
CA HIS A 168 -10.29 -11.31 -3.71
C HIS A 168 -10.76 -10.05 -4.44
N ARG A 169 -9.88 -9.38 -5.19
CA ARG A 169 -10.14 -8.09 -5.85
C ARG A 169 -10.48 -6.99 -4.83
N TYR A 170 -10.82 -5.81 -5.33
CA TYR A 170 -11.31 -4.73 -4.50
C TYR A 170 -12.73 -5.02 -4.01
N LEU A 171 -13.03 -4.57 -2.79
CA LEU A 171 -14.37 -4.66 -2.20
C LEU A 171 -14.75 -3.28 -1.64
N VAL A 172 -15.74 -2.62 -2.24
CA VAL A 172 -16.23 -1.30 -1.80
C VAL A 172 -16.83 -1.37 -0.39
N SER A 173 -17.30 -2.56 0.02
CA SER A 173 -17.75 -2.83 1.39
C SER A 173 -16.66 -2.68 2.45
N LYS A 174 -15.38 -2.84 2.07
CA LYS A 174 -14.21 -2.71 2.97
C LYS A 174 -13.58 -1.31 2.96
N VAL A 175 -14.07 -0.39 2.14
CA VAL A 175 -13.59 0.99 2.08
C VAL A 175 -13.93 1.71 3.38
N LYS A 176 -12.92 2.28 4.03
CA LYS A 176 -13.07 3.09 5.25
C LYS A 176 -12.99 4.60 5.01
N ARG A 177 -12.43 5.02 3.86
CA ARG A 177 -12.18 6.43 3.55
C ARG A 177 -13.29 7.00 2.68
N ASP A 178 -13.72 8.22 3.02
CA ASP A 178 -14.83 8.89 2.35
C ASP A 178 -14.67 10.42 2.26
N LYS A 179 -13.45 10.96 2.43
CA LYS A 179 -13.14 12.41 2.37
C LYS A 179 -13.75 13.13 1.15
N TYR A 180 -13.79 12.47 -0.01
CA TYR A 180 -14.37 12.95 -1.28
C TYR A 180 -15.49 12.03 -1.79
N GLY A 181 -16.22 11.41 -0.85
CA GLY A 181 -17.23 10.39 -1.11
C GLY A 181 -16.68 8.97 -0.95
N ARG A 182 -17.61 8.04 -0.75
CA ARG A 182 -17.30 6.61 -0.57
C ARG A 182 -16.78 6.02 -1.87
N GLY A 183 -15.59 5.45 -1.85
CA GLY A 183 -15.00 4.78 -3.01
C GLY A 183 -13.58 4.33 -2.76
N ILE A 184 -13.00 3.63 -3.73
CA ILE A 184 -11.62 3.18 -3.70
C ILE A 184 -10.75 4.36 -4.16
N TYR A 185 -9.82 4.77 -3.29
CA TYR A 185 -8.92 5.90 -3.54
C TYR A 185 -7.63 5.40 -4.19
N SER A 186 -7.26 5.97 -5.33
CA SER A 186 -5.95 5.78 -5.94
C SER A 186 -5.40 7.12 -6.44
N THR A 187 -4.21 7.14 -7.03
CA THR A 187 -3.56 8.36 -7.51
C THR A 187 -2.66 8.03 -8.69
N PRO A 188 -2.45 8.92 -9.67
CA PRO A 188 -1.43 8.70 -10.71
C PRO A 188 0.00 8.88 -10.18
N ASP A 189 0.18 9.41 -8.96
CA ASP A 189 1.49 9.73 -8.37
C ASP A 189 1.90 8.70 -7.30
N THR A 190 3.03 8.04 -7.53
CA THR A 190 3.59 7.07 -6.59
C THR A 190 3.99 7.67 -5.25
N ASN A 191 4.40 8.94 -5.20
CA ASN A 191 4.80 9.60 -3.96
C ASN A 191 3.60 9.81 -3.05
N ILE A 192 2.44 10.14 -3.61
CA ILE A 192 1.19 10.25 -2.85
C ILE A 192 0.76 8.87 -2.35
N ALA A 193 0.75 7.84 -3.21
CA ALA A 193 0.39 6.48 -2.81
C ALA A 193 1.32 5.93 -1.71
N LYS A 194 2.62 6.22 -1.79
CA LYS A 194 3.64 5.83 -0.81
C LYS A 194 3.31 6.29 0.61
N LEU A 195 2.66 7.45 0.79
CA LEU A 195 2.27 7.95 2.12
C LEU A 195 1.28 7.03 2.85
N TYR A 196 0.52 6.23 2.10
CA TYR A 196 -0.46 5.28 2.63
C TYR A 196 0.05 3.84 2.66
N ALA A 197 1.23 3.58 2.09
CA ALA A 197 1.87 2.26 2.10
C ALA A 197 2.49 1.99 3.49
N SER A 198 1.88 1.09 4.27
CA SER A 198 2.45 0.70 5.56
C SER A 198 3.71 -0.14 5.38
N THR A 199 4.64 -0.04 6.32
CA THR A 199 5.83 -0.89 6.33
C THR A 199 5.51 -2.30 6.82
N PHE A 200 6.31 -3.27 6.39
CA PHE A 200 6.30 -4.65 6.90
C PHE A 200 7.73 -5.20 6.94
N ASN A 201 7.97 -6.17 7.82
CA ASN A 201 9.27 -6.81 7.96
C ASN A 201 9.27 -8.17 7.25
N HIS A 202 10.36 -8.47 6.57
CA HIS A 202 10.61 -9.77 5.96
C HIS A 202 12.12 -10.03 5.94
N ASP A 203 12.56 -11.22 6.36
CA ASP A 203 13.97 -11.64 6.34
C ASP A 203 14.96 -10.61 6.92
N GLY A 204 14.59 -9.99 8.05
CA GLY A 204 15.42 -9.02 8.76
C GLY A 204 15.48 -7.63 8.12
N LYS A 205 14.70 -7.38 7.06
CA LYS A 205 14.60 -6.11 6.36
C LYS A 205 13.20 -5.53 6.46
N THR A 206 13.10 -4.20 6.28
CA THR A 206 11.83 -3.48 6.28
C THR A 206 11.48 -3.05 4.85
N TYR A 207 10.23 -3.25 4.47
CA TYR A 207 9.71 -2.99 3.13
C TYR A 207 8.44 -2.16 3.18
N GLN A 208 8.09 -1.56 2.05
CA GLN A 208 6.74 -1.04 1.77
C GLN A 208 6.16 -1.73 0.54
N ALA A 209 4.83 -1.80 0.49
CA ALA A 209 4.11 -2.26 -0.68
C ALA A 209 2.98 -1.31 -1.07
N MET A 210 2.77 -1.16 -2.39
CA MET A 210 1.59 -0.49 -2.93
C MET A 210 1.08 -1.23 -4.16
N LEU A 211 -0.18 -1.03 -4.48
CA LEU A 211 -0.84 -1.66 -5.62
C LEU A 211 -0.72 -0.78 -6.85
N GLN A 212 -0.46 -1.41 -7.99
CA GLN A 212 -0.54 -0.79 -9.31
C GLN A 212 -1.82 -1.26 -10.00
N ASN A 213 -2.61 -0.28 -10.44
CA ASN A 213 -3.97 -0.47 -10.90
C ASN A 213 -4.17 0.11 -12.30
N ARG A 214 -5.24 -0.35 -12.95
CA ARG A 214 -5.87 0.28 -14.09
C ARG A 214 -7.25 0.78 -13.69
N ILE A 215 -7.66 1.97 -14.13
CA ILE A 215 -8.94 2.59 -13.75
C ILE A 215 -9.81 2.96 -14.95
N ASN A 216 -11.11 2.77 -14.83
CA ASN A 216 -12.05 3.20 -15.85
C ASN A 216 -12.47 4.65 -15.63
N MET A 217 -11.89 5.59 -16.39
CA MET A 217 -12.21 7.01 -16.26
C MET A 217 -13.67 7.39 -16.55
N LYS A 218 -14.45 6.52 -17.20
CA LYS A 218 -15.91 6.75 -17.37
C LYS A 218 -16.68 6.59 -16.05
N LYS A 219 -16.10 5.89 -15.07
CA LYS A 219 -16.70 5.55 -13.77
C LYS A 219 -15.82 5.96 -12.58
N THR A 220 -14.79 6.77 -12.82
CA THR A 220 -13.84 7.25 -11.80
C THR A 220 -13.82 8.77 -11.79
N ARG A 221 -13.97 9.38 -10.61
CA ARG A 221 -13.82 10.83 -10.44
C ARG A 221 -12.36 11.19 -10.20
N PHE A 222 -11.89 12.28 -10.81
CA PHE A 222 -10.59 12.87 -10.52
C PHE A 222 -10.74 14.10 -9.62
N ILE A 223 -10.13 14.05 -8.44
CA ILE A 223 -10.04 15.14 -7.48
C ILE A 223 -8.73 15.88 -7.75
N SER A 224 -8.78 16.83 -8.69
CA SER A 224 -7.59 17.44 -9.29
C SER A 224 -6.68 18.16 -8.28
N HIS A 225 -7.25 18.88 -7.30
CA HIS A 225 -6.49 19.65 -6.31
C HIS A 225 -5.68 18.79 -5.33
N GLU A 226 -5.99 17.49 -5.23
CA GLU A 226 -5.28 16.54 -4.36
C GLU A 226 -4.64 15.39 -5.16
N ASN A 227 -4.81 15.41 -6.49
CA ASN A 227 -4.30 14.39 -7.39
C ASN A 227 -4.77 12.96 -7.03
N TYR A 228 -6.04 12.81 -6.66
CA TYR A 228 -6.68 11.52 -6.35
C TYR A 228 -7.70 11.10 -7.39
N PHE A 229 -7.78 9.80 -7.60
CA PHE A 229 -8.91 9.14 -8.23
C PHE A 229 -9.81 8.52 -7.15
N VAL A 230 -11.13 8.67 -7.31
CA VAL A 230 -12.14 8.03 -6.47
C VAL A 230 -13.03 7.18 -7.36
N THR A 231 -12.93 5.86 -7.20
CA THR A 231 -13.67 4.87 -7.99
C THR A 231 -14.71 4.19 -7.11
N GLU A 232 -15.99 4.40 -7.38
CA GLU A 232 -17.08 3.89 -6.53
C GLU A 232 -17.49 2.45 -6.88
N ASP A 233 -17.16 2.01 -8.08
CA ASP A 233 -17.45 0.68 -8.62
C ASP A 233 -16.17 -0.18 -8.59
N GLU A 234 -16.20 -1.29 -7.86
CA GLU A 234 -15.05 -2.20 -7.75
C GLU A 234 -14.62 -2.83 -9.07
N ASP A 235 -15.51 -2.97 -10.05
CA ASP A 235 -15.17 -3.48 -11.40
C ASP A 235 -14.46 -2.44 -12.27
N SER A 236 -14.47 -1.18 -11.83
CA SER A 236 -13.87 -0.03 -12.51
C SER A 236 -12.44 0.27 -12.04
N ILE A 237 -11.87 -0.57 -11.19
CA ILE A 237 -10.46 -0.52 -10.79
C ILE A 237 -9.88 -1.93 -10.70
N ARG A 238 -8.78 -2.17 -11.42
CA ARG A 238 -8.19 -3.50 -11.58
C ARG A 238 -6.73 -3.48 -11.18
N MET A 239 -6.40 -4.18 -10.11
CA MET A 239 -5.00 -4.40 -9.72
C MET A 239 -4.34 -5.35 -10.73
N TYR A 240 -3.14 -5.00 -11.18
CA TYR A 240 -2.34 -5.85 -12.08
C TYR A 240 -0.86 -5.98 -11.67
N GLY A 241 -0.46 -5.29 -10.59
CA GLY A 241 0.88 -5.42 -10.04
C GLY A 241 0.96 -5.02 -8.58
N ILE A 242 1.91 -5.61 -7.88
CA ILE A 242 2.32 -5.20 -6.53
C ILE A 242 3.73 -4.62 -6.63
N LEU A 243 3.88 -3.41 -6.13
CA LEU A 243 5.14 -2.68 -6.10
C LEU A 243 5.73 -2.80 -4.72
N ILE A 244 6.98 -3.28 -4.63
CA ILE A 244 7.69 -3.47 -3.37
C ILE A 244 9.01 -2.71 -3.42
N ARG A 245 9.35 -2.06 -2.31
CA ARG A 245 10.66 -1.44 -2.12
C ARG A 245 11.18 -1.72 -0.71
N GLU A 246 12.49 -1.89 -0.58
CA GLU A 246 13.17 -1.90 0.71
C GLU A 246 13.22 -0.46 1.24
N VAL A 247 12.94 -0.29 2.54
CA VAL A 247 13.08 0.98 3.24
C VAL A 247 14.38 0.93 4.00
N LEU A 248 15.36 1.71 3.55
CA LEU A 248 16.63 1.85 4.26
C LEU A 248 16.41 2.75 5.48
N VAL A 249 16.92 2.32 6.64
CA VAL A 249 16.77 2.99 7.95
C VAL A 249 17.26 4.45 7.92
N HIS A 250 18.09 4.83 6.95
CA HIS A 250 18.58 6.20 6.78
C HIS A 250 17.60 7.16 6.05
N GLU A 251 16.52 6.69 5.41
CA GLU A 251 15.54 7.59 4.76
C GLU A 251 14.62 8.32 5.76
N GLU A 252 14.48 7.84 7.01
CA GLU A 252 13.59 8.47 8.00
C GLU A 252 14.16 9.77 8.61
N TYR A 253 15.45 10.04 8.46
CA TYR A 253 16.09 11.20 9.10
C TYR A 253 16.04 12.46 8.22
N SER A 254 16.01 12.33 6.89
CA SER A 254 16.08 13.48 5.99
C SER A 254 14.78 14.32 5.90
N SER A 255 13.65 13.82 6.39
CA SER A 255 12.36 14.55 6.33
C SER A 255 11.95 15.18 7.66
N ARG A 256 12.74 15.05 8.73
CA ARG A 256 12.45 15.65 10.04
C ARG A 256 13.25 16.91 10.35
N ASP A 257 14.28 17.23 9.55
CA ASP A 257 15.23 18.32 9.86
C ASP A 257 15.05 19.61 9.02
N SER A 258 13.96 19.78 8.27
CA SER A 258 13.70 21.02 7.52
C SER A 258 12.53 21.87 8.03
N CYS A 259 12.16 21.73 9.30
CA CYS A 259 11.28 22.69 9.96
C CYS A 259 11.95 23.25 11.23
N THR A 260 13.02 24.02 11.02
CA THR A 260 13.41 25.07 11.97
C THR A 260 12.77 26.37 11.50
N PHE A 261 11.79 26.85 12.27
CA PHE A 261 11.24 28.19 12.13
C PHE A 261 12.36 29.20 12.41
N LEU A 262 12.63 30.05 11.43
CA LEU A 262 13.13 31.42 11.64
C LEU A 262 11.94 32.37 11.49
#